data_AF-A0A7V4JRR1-F1
#
_entry.id   AF-A0A7V4JRR1-F1
#
_cell.length_a   1.000
_cell.length_b   1.000
_cell.length_c   1.000
_cell.angle_alpha   90.00
_cell.angle_beta   90.00
_cell.angle_gamma   90.00
#
_symmetry.space_group_name_H-M   'P 1'
#
loop_
_entity.id
_entity.type
_entity.pdbx_description
1 polymer ?
#
loop_
_entity_poly.entity_id
_entity_poly.type
_entity_poly.pdbx_seq_one_letter_code
_entity_poly.pdbx_strand_id
1 'polypeptide(L)'
;CEKAATSPLRVFDNLAAKPTETQEALREAPVIGESLCAACREHFEAVRRDLDAYGVPYVLVPTLVRGLDYYTRTTWEFVGPDEGAQSTLSGGGRYDGLIEEIGGPPVPGVGFGAGIERLLLALEQAGVEEREAPLDVASAC
;
A
#
# COMPACT_ATOMS: atom_id res chain seq x y z
N CYS A 1 5.23 -18.83 16.46
CA CYS A 1 5.88 -18.07 15.36
C CYS A 1 6.34 -16.74 15.95
N GLU A 2 7.65 -16.50 16.05
CA GLU A 2 8.25 -15.37 16.79
C GLU A 2 7.73 -14.00 16.36
N LYS A 3 7.37 -13.85 15.07
CA LYS A 3 6.78 -12.62 14.50
C LYS A 3 5.38 -12.26 15.04
N ALA A 4 4.58 -13.25 15.43
CA ALA A 4 3.25 -13.02 15.99
C ALA A 4 3.30 -12.44 17.42
N ALA A 5 4.42 -12.66 18.14
CA ALA A 5 4.59 -12.20 19.50
C ALA A 5 4.93 -10.69 19.59
N THR A 6 5.49 -10.11 18.54
CA THR A 6 5.92 -8.70 18.51
C THR A 6 5.03 -7.81 17.64
N SER A 7 4.44 -8.32 16.56
CA SER A 7 3.46 -7.60 15.74
C SER A 7 2.38 -8.57 15.23
N PRO A 8 1.32 -8.82 16.01
CA PRO A 8 0.26 -9.79 15.71
C PRO A 8 -0.40 -9.55 14.34
N LEU A 9 -0.52 -8.29 13.93
CA LEU A 9 -1.16 -7.91 12.67
C LEU A 9 -0.38 -8.40 11.44
N ARG A 10 0.94 -8.60 11.53
CA ARG A 10 1.75 -9.13 10.41
C ARG A 10 1.33 -10.53 9.97
N VAL A 11 0.51 -11.23 10.75
CA VAL A 11 -0.07 -12.51 10.31
C VAL A 11 -0.94 -12.33 9.05
N PHE A 12 -1.55 -11.16 8.85
CA PHE A 12 -2.35 -10.81 7.67
C PHE A 12 -1.52 -10.32 6.48
N ASP A 13 -0.22 -10.09 6.63
CA ASP A 13 0.64 -9.59 5.56
C ASP A 13 0.73 -10.60 4.42
N ASN A 14 0.46 -10.16 3.19
CA ASN A 14 0.33 -11.00 2.00
C ASN A 14 -0.65 -12.18 2.17
N LEU A 15 -1.80 -11.97 2.84
CA LEU A 15 -2.78 -13.02 3.14
C LEU A 15 -3.15 -13.87 1.91
N ALA A 16 -3.41 -13.23 0.77
CA ALA A 16 -3.80 -13.91 -0.47
C ALA A 16 -2.73 -14.87 -1.03
N ALA A 17 -1.46 -14.68 -0.64
CA ALA A 17 -0.34 -15.51 -1.05
C ALA A 17 -0.05 -16.68 -0.08
N LYS A 18 -0.75 -16.76 1.04
CA LYS A 18 -0.54 -17.82 2.05
C LYS A 18 -1.27 -19.12 1.67
N PRO A 19 -0.88 -20.28 2.22
CA PRO A 19 -1.60 -21.52 2.05
C PRO A 19 -3.07 -21.40 2.46
N THR A 20 -3.97 -22.12 1.78
CA THR A 20 -5.42 -22.07 2.01
C THR A 20 -5.78 -22.30 3.47
N GLU A 21 -5.11 -23.22 4.15
CA GLU A 21 -5.35 -23.53 5.56
C GLU A 21 -5.07 -22.33 6.47
N THR A 22 -4.07 -21.51 6.11
CA THR A 22 -3.76 -20.28 6.86
C THR A 22 -4.78 -19.19 6.58
N GLN A 23 -5.23 -19.06 5.33
CA GLN A 23 -6.28 -18.11 4.97
C GLN A 23 -7.59 -18.44 5.69
N GLU A 24 -7.96 -19.71 5.75
CA GLU A 24 -9.14 -20.19 6.47
C GLU A 24 -9.03 -19.97 7.98
N ALA A 25 -7.87 -20.27 8.58
CA ALA A 25 -7.63 -20.05 10.00
C ALA A 25 -7.72 -18.57 10.42
N LEU A 26 -7.43 -17.64 9.50
CA LEU A 26 -7.48 -16.19 9.76
C LEU A 26 -8.82 -15.56 9.39
N ARG A 27 -9.77 -16.33 8.86
CA ARG A 27 -11.05 -15.82 8.36
C ARG A 27 -11.93 -15.23 9.46
N GLU A 28 -11.86 -15.79 10.67
CA GLU A 28 -12.59 -15.34 11.86
C GLU A 28 -11.75 -14.43 12.76
N ALA A 29 -10.51 -14.11 12.36
CA ALA A 29 -9.64 -13.29 13.17
C ALA A 29 -10.12 -11.82 13.15
N PRO A 30 -10.01 -11.10 14.29
CA PRO A 30 -10.43 -9.71 14.37
C PRO A 30 -9.61 -8.85 13.41
N VAL A 31 -10.28 -7.97 12.68
CA VAL A 31 -9.66 -7.03 11.73
C VAL A 31 -9.58 -5.64 12.33
N ILE A 32 -8.50 -4.91 12.01
CA ILE A 32 -8.23 -3.60 12.61
C ILE A 32 -9.31 -2.55 12.28
N GLY A 33 -9.96 -2.68 11.11
CA GLY A 33 -11.02 -1.78 10.67
C GLY A 33 -12.21 -1.71 11.63
N GLU A 34 -12.49 -2.78 12.38
CA GLU A 34 -13.57 -2.83 13.37
C GLU A 34 -13.15 -2.23 14.72
N SER A 35 -11.85 -2.12 14.98
CA SER A 35 -11.27 -1.67 16.25
C SER A 35 -10.80 -0.21 16.23
N LEU A 36 -11.18 0.58 15.21
CA LEU A 36 -10.76 1.98 15.10
C LEU A 36 -11.41 2.85 16.19
N CYS A 37 -10.58 3.61 16.91
CA CYS A 37 -11.05 4.66 17.81
C CYS A 37 -11.71 5.82 17.03
N ALA A 38 -12.42 6.70 17.73
CA ALA A 38 -13.19 7.78 17.11
C ALA A 38 -12.34 8.68 16.18
N ALA A 39 -11.16 9.11 16.63
CA ALA A 39 -10.28 9.96 15.84
C ALA A 39 -9.73 9.25 14.58
N CYS A 40 -9.42 7.96 14.67
CA CYS A 40 -8.99 7.17 13.52
C CYS A 40 -10.13 6.98 12.51
N ARG A 41 -11.36 6.76 13.00
CA ARG A 41 -12.56 6.65 12.16
C ARG A 41 -12.86 7.95 11.43
N GLU A 42 -12.80 9.08 12.13
CA GLU A 42 -12.99 10.40 11.53
C GLU A 42 -11.94 10.68 10.43
N HIS A 43 -10.67 10.41 10.69
CA HIS A 43 -9.61 10.54 9.69
C HIS A 43 -9.85 9.64 8.48
N PHE A 44 -10.27 8.38 8.69
CA PHE A 44 -10.54 7.43 7.63
C PHE A 44 -11.73 7.88 6.74
N GLU A 45 -12.81 8.34 7.35
CA GLU A 45 -13.97 8.88 6.63
C GLU A 45 -13.63 10.17 5.86
N ALA A 46 -12.74 11.02 6.39
CA ALA A 46 -12.25 12.18 5.66
C ALA A 46 -11.49 11.79 4.38
N VAL A 47 -10.57 10.82 4.47
CA VAL A 47 -9.84 10.31 3.30
C VAL A 47 -10.79 9.74 2.26
N ARG A 48 -11.78 8.95 2.67
CA ARG A 48 -12.78 8.37 1.77
C ARG A 48 -13.58 9.44 1.05
N ARG A 49 -14.04 10.46 1.78
CA ARG A 49 -14.78 11.59 1.21
C ARG A 49 -13.96 12.32 0.15
N ASP A 50 -12.66 12.51 0.40
CA ASP A 50 -11.77 13.16 -0.56
C ASP A 50 -11.58 12.28 -1.81
N LEU A 51 -11.35 10.97 -1.65
CA LEU A 51 -11.26 10.03 -2.78
C LEU A 51 -12.54 10.02 -3.63
N ASP A 52 -13.70 9.98 -2.98
CA ASP A 52 -15.01 10.04 -3.64
C ASP A 52 -15.19 11.37 -4.40
N ALA A 53 -14.76 12.49 -3.80
CA ALA A 53 -14.83 13.81 -4.43
C ALA A 53 -13.92 13.94 -5.67
N TYR A 54 -12.75 13.29 -5.66
CA TYR A 54 -11.86 13.22 -6.82
C TYR A 54 -12.19 12.10 -7.80
N GLY A 55 -13.20 11.27 -7.52
CA GLY A 55 -13.61 10.15 -8.37
C GLY A 55 -12.57 9.02 -8.45
N VAL A 56 -11.76 8.85 -7.41
CA VAL A 56 -10.74 7.79 -7.34
C VAL A 56 -11.40 6.50 -6.84
N PRO A 57 -11.51 5.44 -7.67
CA PRO A 57 -12.10 4.18 -7.24
C PRO A 57 -11.17 3.46 -6.25
N TYR A 58 -11.74 2.88 -5.20
CA TYR A 58 -11.01 2.10 -4.21
C TYR A 58 -11.84 0.92 -3.69
N VAL A 59 -11.15 -0.09 -3.15
CA VAL A 59 -11.74 -1.22 -2.45
C VAL A 59 -11.21 -1.24 -1.02
N LEU A 60 -12.10 -1.45 -0.06
CA LEU A 60 -11.70 -1.57 1.35
C LEU A 60 -11.16 -2.98 1.62
N VAL A 61 -9.93 -3.05 2.14
CA VAL A 61 -9.28 -4.30 2.51
C VAL A 61 -8.94 -4.25 4.00
N PRO A 62 -9.81 -4.78 4.90
CA PRO A 62 -9.62 -4.71 6.36
C PRO A 62 -8.37 -5.43 6.86
N THR A 63 -7.82 -6.34 6.06
CA THR A 63 -6.62 -7.13 6.32
C THR A 63 -5.36 -6.50 5.73
N LEU A 64 -5.46 -5.31 5.11
CA LEU A 64 -4.31 -4.62 4.54
C LEU A 64 -3.41 -4.08 5.66
N VAL A 65 -2.44 -4.91 6.02
CA VAL A 65 -1.36 -4.58 6.93
C VAL A 65 -0.09 -4.41 6.11
N ARG A 66 0.79 -3.48 6.50
CA ARG A 66 2.07 -3.27 5.83
C ARG A 66 3.18 -3.91 6.64
N GLY A 67 4.23 -4.37 5.98
CA GLY A 67 5.36 -5.07 6.62
C GLY A 67 6.24 -4.23 7.55
N LEU A 68 5.86 -2.97 7.83
CA LEU A 68 6.60 -2.03 8.67
C LEU A 68 5.65 -1.47 9.73
N ASP A 69 6.03 -1.56 11.01
CA ASP A 69 5.11 -1.29 12.13
C ASP A 69 4.93 0.22 12.40
N TYR A 70 5.70 1.10 11.75
CA TYR A 70 5.61 2.55 11.93
C TYR A 70 4.35 3.19 11.32
N TYR A 71 3.55 2.43 10.57
CA TYR A 71 2.35 2.96 9.93
C TYR A 71 1.26 3.26 10.96
N THR A 72 0.57 4.37 10.75
CA THR A 72 -0.51 4.87 11.58
C THR A 72 -1.68 5.30 10.68
N ARG A 73 -2.91 5.08 11.14
CA ARG A 73 -4.15 5.43 10.41
C ARG A 73 -4.19 4.84 8.98
N THR A 74 -4.15 5.66 7.94
CA THR A 74 -4.40 5.26 6.55
C THR A 74 -3.23 4.49 5.97
N THR A 75 -3.53 3.35 5.35
CA THR A 75 -2.66 2.58 4.45
C THR A 75 -3.39 2.32 3.13
N TRP A 76 -2.65 2.20 2.04
CA TRP A 76 -3.21 1.93 0.73
C TRP A 76 -2.19 1.23 -0.18
N GLU A 77 -2.71 0.57 -1.21
CA GLU A 77 -1.93 -0.05 -2.28
C GLU A 77 -2.59 0.18 -3.64
N PHE A 78 -1.79 0.48 -4.65
CA PHE A 78 -2.17 0.35 -6.05
C PHE A 78 -1.69 -1.02 -6.56
N VAL A 79 -2.65 -1.81 -7.00
CA VAL A 79 -2.42 -3.15 -7.54
C VAL A 79 -2.45 -3.07 -9.06
N GLY A 80 -1.46 -3.69 -9.70
CA GLY A 80 -1.33 -3.75 -11.15
C GLY A 80 -2.23 -4.82 -11.77
N PRO A 81 -2.15 -4.97 -13.10
CA PRO A 81 -2.96 -5.94 -13.85
C PRO A 81 -2.60 -7.41 -13.58
N ASP A 82 -1.39 -7.68 -13.06
CA ASP A 82 -0.96 -9.03 -12.69
C ASP A 82 -1.72 -9.56 -11.46
N GLU A 83 -2.14 -10.82 -11.52
CA GLU A 83 -2.70 -11.54 -10.36
C GLU A 83 -1.58 -12.20 -9.55
N GLY A 84 -1.56 -11.97 -8.23
CA GLY A 84 -0.71 -12.73 -7.30
C GLY A 84 0.01 -11.92 -6.23
N ALA A 85 0.93 -12.59 -5.53
CA ALA A 85 1.64 -12.12 -4.33
C ALA A 85 2.56 -10.89 -4.53
N GLN A 86 2.75 -10.44 -5.77
CA GLN A 86 3.68 -9.36 -6.16
C GLN A 86 3.02 -8.29 -7.04
N SER A 87 1.69 -8.24 -7.04
CA SER A 87 0.87 -7.36 -7.86
C SER A 87 0.89 -5.88 -7.42
N THR A 88 1.39 -5.57 -6.22
CA THR A 88 1.48 -4.19 -5.72
C THR A 88 2.51 -3.38 -6.52
N LEU A 89 2.04 -2.38 -7.28
CA LEU A 89 2.87 -1.42 -8.01
C LEU A 89 3.42 -0.33 -7.10
N SER A 90 2.54 0.18 -6.23
CA SER A 90 2.87 1.21 -5.25
C SER A 90 2.06 0.97 -3.99
N GLY A 91 2.62 1.34 -2.85
CA GLY A 91 1.86 1.38 -1.63
C GLY A 91 2.42 2.40 -0.67
N GLY A 92 1.55 2.87 0.21
CA GLY A 92 1.86 3.97 1.09
C GLY A 92 0.92 4.03 2.27
N GLY A 93 1.03 5.13 3.00
CA GLY A 93 0.25 5.37 4.18
C GLY A 93 0.84 6.47 5.04
N ARG A 94 0.15 6.74 6.15
CA ARG A 94 0.55 7.71 7.16
C ARG A 94 1.46 7.05 8.21
N TYR A 95 2.45 7.77 8.73
CA TYR A 95 3.49 7.24 9.63
C TYR A 95 3.96 8.30 10.64
N ASP A 96 3.04 8.78 11.47
CA ASP A 96 3.30 9.96 12.32
C ASP A 96 4.40 9.75 13.38
N GLY A 97 4.60 8.53 13.85
CA GLY A 97 5.60 8.23 14.89
C GLY A 97 7.03 8.07 14.36
N LEU A 98 7.22 7.95 13.05
CA LEU A 98 8.51 7.54 12.48
C LEU A 98 9.66 8.50 12.83
N ILE A 99 9.40 9.82 12.81
CA ILE A 99 10.44 10.81 13.12
C ILE A 99 10.82 10.78 14.60
N GLU A 100 9.87 10.53 15.49
CA GLU A 100 10.14 10.39 16.93
C GLU A 100 10.96 9.12 17.23
N GLU A 101 10.63 8.01 16.57
CA GLU A 101 11.35 6.73 16.71
C GLU A 101 12.84 6.84 16.31
N ILE A 102 13.19 7.73 15.39
CA ILE A 102 14.58 7.99 14.96
C ILE A 102 15.25 9.15 15.72
N GLY A 103 14.65 9.64 16.81
CA GLY A 103 15.23 10.66 17.69
C GLY A 103 14.97 12.12 17.28
N GLY A 104 14.05 12.35 16.35
CA GLY A 104 13.59 13.68 15.95
C GLY A 104 12.35 14.15 16.75
N PRO A 105 11.81 15.34 16.42
CA PRO A 105 10.57 15.84 17.01
C PRO A 105 9.33 15.09 16.47
N PRO A 106 8.16 15.17 17.14
CA PRO A 106 6.89 14.68 16.61
C PRO A 106 6.55 15.37 15.30
N VAL A 107 6.59 14.62 14.19
CA VAL A 107 6.29 15.12 12.85
C VAL A 107 5.37 14.13 12.13
N PRO A 108 4.09 14.51 11.91
CA PRO A 108 3.18 13.68 11.14
C PRO A 108 3.65 13.55 9.69
N GLY A 109 3.49 12.36 9.11
CA GLY A 109 4.01 12.05 7.77
C GLY A 109 3.06 11.16 6.98
N VAL A 110 2.96 11.40 5.67
CA VAL A 110 2.28 10.51 4.73
C VAL A 110 3.12 10.44 3.47
N GLY A 111 3.18 9.25 2.87
CA GLY A 111 3.99 9.03 1.69
C GLY A 111 3.76 7.65 1.10
N PHE A 112 4.51 7.37 0.05
CA PHE A 112 4.43 6.11 -0.68
C PHE A 112 5.78 5.72 -1.25
N GLY A 113 5.91 4.45 -1.56
CA GLY A 113 6.99 3.92 -2.39
C GLY A 113 6.40 3.20 -3.60
N ALA A 114 7.17 3.16 -4.69
CA ALA A 114 6.86 2.38 -5.88
C ALA A 114 8.14 1.73 -6.40
N GLY A 115 8.04 0.51 -6.92
CA GLY A 115 9.16 -0.16 -7.59
C GLY A 115 9.20 0.26 -9.06
N ILE A 116 10.28 0.91 -9.49
CA ILE A 116 10.41 1.39 -10.88
C ILE A 116 10.33 0.21 -11.85
N GLU A 117 11.00 -0.89 -11.54
CA GLU A 117 11.00 -2.11 -12.34
C GLU A 117 9.58 -2.67 -12.51
N ARG A 118 8.75 -2.62 -11.44
CA ARG A 118 7.35 -3.09 -11.51
C ARG A 118 6.49 -2.17 -12.36
N LEU A 119 6.72 -0.85 -12.27
CA LEU A 119 6.00 0.11 -13.11
C LEU A 119 6.33 -0.09 -14.59
N LEU A 120 7.60 -0.32 -14.94
CA LEU A 120 8.02 -0.60 -16.32
C LEU A 120 7.35 -1.87 -16.86
N LEU A 121 7.37 -2.97 -16.09
CA LEU A 121 6.68 -4.21 -16.47
C LEU A 121 5.17 -4.00 -16.68
N ALA A 122 4.52 -3.22 -15.81
CA ALA A 122 3.10 -2.93 -15.95
C ALA A 122 2.78 -2.07 -17.18
N LEU A 123 3.66 -1.14 -17.55
CA LEU A 123 3.53 -0.34 -18.78
C LEU A 123 3.66 -1.21 -20.04
N GLU A 124 4.64 -2.10 -20.07
CA GLU A 124 4.83 -3.08 -21.16
C GLU A 124 3.58 -3.96 -21.33
N GLN A 125 3.05 -4.50 -20.24
CA GLN A 125 1.82 -5.33 -20.26
C GLN A 125 0.58 -4.54 -20.69
N ALA A 126 0.49 -3.27 -20.31
CA ALA A 126 -0.58 -2.37 -20.72
C ALA A 126 -0.46 -1.90 -22.19
N GLY A 127 0.61 -2.28 -22.88
CA GLY A 127 0.87 -1.86 -24.26
C GLY A 127 1.18 -0.36 -24.39
N VAL A 128 1.69 0.26 -23.33
CA VAL A 128 2.13 1.67 -23.37
C VAL A 128 3.51 1.71 -24.02
N GLU A 129 3.57 2.17 -25.26
CA GLU A 129 4.84 2.33 -25.96
C GLU A 129 5.61 3.56 -25.46
N GLU A 130 6.92 3.41 -25.32
CA GLU A 130 7.81 4.55 -25.09
C GLU A 130 7.72 5.50 -26.28
N ARG A 131 7.34 6.74 -26.01
CA ARG A 131 7.35 7.77 -27.05
C ARG A 131 8.77 8.26 -27.22
N GLU A 132 9.50 7.71 -28.19
CA GLU A 132 10.77 8.28 -28.62
C GLU A 132 10.54 9.76 -28.98
N ALA A 133 11.26 10.64 -28.30
CA ALA A 133 11.29 12.04 -28.70
C ALA A 133 11.95 12.10 -30.09
N PRO A 134 11.35 12.77 -31.09
CA PRO A 134 11.97 12.89 -32.39
C PRO A 134 13.36 13.52 -32.24
N LEU A 135 14.35 12.97 -32.94
CA LEU A 135 15.68 13.58 -33.03
C LEU A 135 15.53 14.93 -33.74
N ASP A 136 15.74 16.03 -33.00
CA ASP A 136 15.60 17.38 -33.54
C ASP A 136 16.59 17.69 -34.67
N VAL A 137 17.80 17.10 -34.61
CA VAL A 137 18.83 17.17 -35.66
C VAL A 137 19.65 15.88 -35.63
N ALA A 138 19.80 15.23 -36.79
CA ALA A 138 20.80 14.17 -37.01
C ALA A 138 21.73 14.62 -38.14
N SER A 139 23.02 14.81 -37.83
CA SER A 139 24.06 15.08 -38.84
C SER A 139 24.76 13.77 -39.19
N ALA A 140 24.70 13.37 -40.46
CA ALA A 140 25.51 12.29 -41.01
C ALA A 140 26.58 12.90 -41.94
N CYS A 141 27.85 12.56 -41.70
CA CYS A 141 28.98 12.90 -42.59
C CYS A 141 29.14 11.85 -43.69
#